data_AF-A0A7S1MZX1-F1
#
_entry.id   AF-A0A7S1MZX1-F1
#
_cell.length_a   1.000
_cell.length_b   1.000
_cell.length_c   1.000
_cell.angle_alpha   90.00
_cell.angle_beta   90.00
_cell.angle_gamma   90.00
#
_symmetry.space_group_name_H-M   'P 1'
#
loop_
_entity.id
_entity.type
_entity.pdbx_description
1 polymer ?
#
loop_
_entity_poly.entity_id
_entity_poly.type
_entity_poly.pdbx_seq_one_letter_code
_entity_poly.pdbx_strand_id
1 'polypeptide(L)'
;MMRERADALMATGAEVKKVSGHCTAQQQRNIALCCRIQEVYTTLGLLAHKLDDQGARDTLSNTLESLKEVSSEAVAPIFRSMLEMLEESIVHIQEENFTKRGGSESGDTVSIYLSDLLMKISHCRAEYLSKFKTESSNRSIANEMVNSLITKLAGRVLEVYVEFARKIRPEDGPGRTCLANDMKQIEGAIGKALCPLESIGKPYEEFKAFREGLPLASP
;
A
#
# COMPACT_ATOMS: atom_id res chain seq x y z
N MET A 1 -25.31 -10.02 -14.73
CA MET A 1 -25.88 -10.68 -13.53
C MET A 1 -24.95 -10.71 -12.31
N MET A 2 -23.75 -11.33 -12.33
CA MET A 2 -22.88 -11.32 -11.13
C MET A 2 -22.29 -9.94 -10.80
N ARG A 3 -21.86 -9.18 -11.82
CA ARG A 3 -21.42 -7.78 -11.69
C ARG A 3 -22.50 -6.89 -11.08
N GLU A 4 -23.69 -6.85 -11.69
CA GLU A 4 -24.83 -6.05 -11.20
C GLU A 4 -25.19 -6.35 -9.74
N ARG A 5 -25.06 -7.61 -9.31
CA ARG A 5 -25.33 -8.01 -7.93
C ARG A 5 -24.21 -7.54 -6.98
N ALA A 6 -22.96 -7.55 -7.42
CA ALA A 6 -21.84 -7.01 -6.66
C ALA A 6 -21.95 -5.47 -6.57
N ASP A 7 -22.33 -4.80 -7.66
CA ASP A 7 -22.57 -3.35 -7.70
C ASP A 7 -23.65 -2.92 -6.71
N ALA A 8 -24.75 -3.67 -6.61
CA ALA A 8 -25.83 -3.41 -5.65
C ALA A 8 -25.40 -3.61 -4.18
N LEU A 9 -24.33 -4.38 -3.92
CA LEU A 9 -23.82 -4.66 -2.57
C LEU A 9 -22.70 -3.70 -2.15
N MET A 10 -22.10 -2.98 -3.10
CA MET A 10 -21.06 -1.99 -2.80
C MET A 10 -21.63 -0.85 -1.97
N ALA A 11 -21.01 -0.59 -0.81
CA ALA A 11 -21.27 0.64 -0.08
C ALA A 11 -20.61 1.81 -0.81
N THR A 12 -21.37 2.89 -0.97
CA THR A 12 -20.92 4.16 -1.57
C THR A 12 -21.16 5.30 -0.58
N GLY A 13 -20.34 6.36 -0.64
CA GLY A 13 -20.49 7.54 0.21
C GLY A 13 -19.20 8.06 0.84
N ALA A 14 -19.30 9.14 1.63
CA ALA A 14 -18.16 9.80 2.27
C ALA A 14 -17.48 8.92 3.33
N GLU A 15 -18.23 8.04 4.00
CA GLU A 15 -17.73 7.16 5.06
C GLU A 15 -16.75 6.08 4.54
N VAL A 16 -16.81 5.75 3.24
CA VAL A 16 -15.85 4.82 2.62
C VAL A 16 -14.49 5.50 2.42
N LYS A 17 -14.46 6.83 2.34
CA LYS A 17 -13.25 7.64 2.10
C LYS A 17 -12.54 8.10 3.37
N LYS A 18 -13.13 7.89 4.55
CA LYS A 18 -12.52 8.30 5.82
C LYS A 18 -11.51 7.26 6.27
N VAL A 19 -10.24 7.49 5.97
CA VAL A 19 -9.12 6.70 6.48
C VAL A 19 -8.35 7.60 7.45
N SER A 20 -8.78 7.63 8.70
CA SER A 20 -8.12 8.35 9.81
C SER A 20 -8.50 7.80 11.19
N GLY A 21 -9.41 6.82 11.23
CA GLY A 21 -9.88 6.16 12.44
C GLY A 21 -10.08 4.68 12.20
N HIS A 22 -10.93 4.05 13.00
CA HIS A 22 -11.28 2.64 12.84
C HIS A 22 -12.00 2.39 11.52
N CYS A 23 -11.75 1.22 10.93
CA CYS A 23 -12.43 0.80 9.70
C CYS A 23 -13.96 0.75 9.90
N THR A 24 -14.69 1.59 9.16
CA THR A 24 -16.14 1.77 9.30
C THR A 24 -16.91 0.54 8.84
N ALA A 25 -18.18 0.39 9.26
CA ALA A 25 -19.02 -0.72 8.81
C ALA A 25 -19.16 -0.80 7.28
N GLN A 26 -19.18 0.35 6.59
CA GLN A 26 -19.23 0.40 5.12
C GLN A 26 -17.93 -0.08 4.48
N GLN A 27 -16.78 0.34 5.02
CA GLN A 27 -15.47 -0.12 4.57
C GLN A 27 -15.31 -1.63 4.81
N GLN A 28 -15.71 -2.12 5.99
CA GLN A 28 -15.71 -3.56 6.30
C GLN A 28 -16.61 -4.34 5.33
N ARG A 29 -17.76 -3.80 4.93
CA ARG A 29 -18.65 -4.43 3.95
C ARG A 29 -17.99 -4.56 2.58
N ASN A 30 -17.32 -3.51 2.10
CA ASN A 30 -16.60 -3.53 0.83
C ASN A 30 -15.38 -4.46 0.87
N ILE A 31 -14.66 -4.49 1.99
CA ILE A 31 -13.56 -5.45 2.23
C ILE A 31 -14.09 -6.88 2.19
N ALA A 32 -15.20 -7.17 2.89
CA ALA A 32 -15.81 -8.49 2.88
C ALA A 32 -16.27 -8.90 1.48
N LEU A 33 -16.87 -7.98 0.72
CA LEU A 33 -17.26 -8.21 -0.68
C LEU A 33 -16.03 -8.57 -1.54
N CYS A 34 -14.94 -7.81 -1.42
CA CYS A 34 -13.68 -8.08 -2.11
C CYS A 34 -13.12 -9.48 -1.76
N CYS A 35 -13.10 -9.86 -0.47
CA CYS A 35 -12.68 -11.18 -0.04
C CYS A 35 -13.54 -12.30 -0.63
N ARG A 36 -14.88 -12.14 -0.61
CA ARG A 36 -15.80 -13.15 -1.19
C ARG A 36 -15.65 -13.25 -2.70
N ILE A 37 -15.47 -12.13 -3.41
CA ILE A 37 -15.21 -12.15 -4.85
C ILE A 37 -13.88 -12.87 -5.15
N GLN A 38 -12.84 -12.67 -4.34
CA GLN A 38 -11.57 -13.41 -4.49
C GLN A 38 -11.75 -14.92 -4.31
N GLU A 39 -12.57 -15.38 -3.36
CA GLU A 39 -12.89 -16.81 -3.18
C GLU A 39 -13.56 -17.40 -4.41
N VAL A 40 -14.55 -16.67 -4.96
CA VAL A 40 -15.26 -17.06 -6.20
C VAL A 40 -14.30 -17.06 -7.38
N TYR A 41 -13.51 -15.99 -7.55
CA TYR A 41 -12.52 -15.86 -8.63
C TYR A 41 -11.53 -17.03 -8.62
N THR A 42 -11.00 -17.38 -7.45
CA THR A 42 -10.04 -18.50 -7.30
C THR A 42 -10.69 -19.84 -7.64
N THR A 43 -11.90 -20.08 -7.13
CA THR A 43 -12.62 -21.34 -7.36
C THR A 43 -13.00 -21.52 -8.83
N LEU A 44 -13.53 -20.47 -9.45
CA LEU A 44 -13.92 -20.47 -10.86
C LEU A 44 -12.70 -20.48 -11.80
N GLY A 45 -11.59 -19.84 -11.43
CA GLY A 45 -10.33 -19.91 -12.18
C GLY A 45 -9.79 -21.34 -12.27
N LEU A 46 -9.86 -22.11 -11.17
CA LEU A 46 -9.50 -23.53 -11.18
C LEU A 46 -10.42 -24.38 -12.07
N LEU A 47 -11.69 -24.00 -12.20
CA LEU A 47 -12.64 -24.66 -13.09
C LEU A 47 -12.33 -24.33 -14.56
N ALA A 48 -11.95 -23.08 -14.86
CA ALA A 48 -11.63 -22.63 -16.22
C ALA A 48 -10.53 -23.47 -16.87
N HIS A 49 -9.50 -23.85 -16.10
CA HIS A 49 -8.42 -24.71 -16.58
C HIS A 49 -8.84 -26.16 -16.90
N LYS A 50 -10.01 -26.60 -16.44
CA LYS A 50 -10.53 -27.95 -16.64
C LYS A 50 -11.60 -28.06 -17.72
N LEU A 51 -12.00 -26.94 -18.31
CA LEU A 51 -13.01 -26.92 -19.37
C LEU A 51 -12.34 -27.26 -20.70
N ASP A 52 -12.88 -28.21 -21.45
CA ASP A 52 -12.39 -28.54 -22.80
C ASP A 52 -12.97 -27.62 -23.88
N ASP A 53 -14.15 -27.04 -23.64
CA ASP A 53 -14.81 -26.10 -24.56
C ASP A 53 -14.20 -24.69 -24.49
N GLN A 54 -13.73 -24.18 -25.63
CA GLN A 54 -13.10 -22.86 -25.71
C GLN A 54 -14.10 -21.73 -25.47
N GLY A 55 -15.34 -21.84 -25.96
CA GLY A 55 -16.36 -20.80 -25.78
C GLY A 55 -16.77 -20.61 -24.31
N ALA A 56 -16.88 -21.73 -23.58
CA ALA A 56 -17.13 -21.73 -22.15
C ALA A 56 -15.94 -21.16 -21.36
N ARG A 57 -14.70 -21.47 -21.76
CA ARG A 57 -13.50 -20.86 -21.17
C ARG A 57 -13.46 -19.35 -21.35
N ASP A 58 -13.72 -18.86 -22.56
CA ASP A 58 -13.70 -17.42 -22.86
C ASP A 58 -14.79 -16.68 -22.09
N THR A 59 -16.01 -17.24 -22.04
CA THR A 59 -17.13 -16.67 -21.28
C THR A 59 -16.81 -16.59 -19.78
N LEU A 60 -16.20 -17.65 -19.23
CA LEU A 60 -15.80 -17.68 -17.83
C LEU A 60 -14.67 -16.68 -17.54
N SER A 61 -13.68 -16.58 -18.43
CA SER A 61 -12.60 -15.60 -18.32
C SER A 61 -13.12 -14.16 -18.30
N ASN A 62 -14.02 -13.81 -19.22
CA ASN A 62 -14.64 -12.47 -19.25
C ASN A 62 -15.43 -12.16 -17.97
N THR A 63 -16.09 -13.18 -17.41
CA THR A 63 -16.81 -13.05 -16.14
C THR A 63 -15.85 -12.83 -14.97
N LEU A 64 -14.74 -13.58 -14.94
CA LEU A 64 -13.69 -13.44 -13.92
C LEU A 64 -13.03 -12.05 -13.95
N GLU A 65 -12.77 -11.52 -15.14
CA GLU A 65 -12.24 -10.18 -15.32
C GLU A 65 -13.22 -9.11 -14.81
N SER A 66 -14.51 -9.23 -15.17
CA SER A 66 -15.56 -8.35 -14.65
C SER A 66 -15.66 -8.38 -13.12
N LEU A 67 -15.50 -9.56 -12.51
CA LEU A 67 -15.49 -9.71 -11.05
C LEU A 67 -14.26 -9.03 -10.41
N LYS A 68 -13.10 -9.14 -11.06
CA LYS A 68 -11.86 -8.50 -10.62
C LYS A 68 -11.97 -6.97 -10.65
N GLU A 69 -12.60 -6.42 -11.67
CA GLU A 69 -12.87 -4.98 -11.77
C GLU A 69 -13.75 -4.50 -10.61
N VAL A 70 -14.91 -5.14 -10.39
CA VAL A 70 -15.84 -4.75 -9.32
C VAL A 70 -15.22 -4.89 -7.94
N SER A 71 -14.45 -5.96 -7.72
CA SER A 71 -13.69 -6.15 -6.48
C SER A 71 -12.72 -5.00 -6.22
N SER A 72 -12.02 -4.55 -7.27
CA SER A 72 -11.09 -3.43 -7.20
C SER A 72 -11.82 -2.11 -6.96
N GLU A 73 -12.93 -1.86 -7.65
CA GLU A 73 -13.77 -0.67 -7.49
C GLU A 73 -14.33 -0.52 -6.07
N ALA A 74 -14.75 -1.63 -5.46
CA ALA A 74 -15.31 -1.63 -4.11
C ALA A 74 -14.32 -1.10 -3.05
N VAL A 75 -13.02 -1.41 -3.21
CA VAL A 75 -11.98 -1.08 -2.23
C VAL A 75 -11.10 0.08 -2.66
N ALA A 76 -11.15 0.49 -3.93
CA ALA A 76 -10.36 1.61 -4.43
C ALA A 76 -10.52 2.91 -3.62
N PRO A 77 -11.70 3.31 -3.11
CA PRO A 77 -11.81 4.50 -2.25
C PRO A 77 -10.98 4.39 -0.97
N ILE A 78 -10.86 3.19 -0.38
CA ILE A 78 -10.06 2.95 0.83
C ILE A 78 -8.58 3.15 0.51
N PHE A 79 -8.09 2.51 -0.56
CA PHE A 79 -6.69 2.62 -0.97
C PHE A 79 -6.31 4.04 -1.42
N ARG A 80 -7.20 4.75 -2.12
CA ARG A 80 -6.97 6.16 -2.48
C ARG A 80 -6.85 7.04 -1.24
N SER A 81 -7.73 6.85 -0.26
CA SER A 81 -7.71 7.65 0.97
C SER A 81 -6.50 7.33 1.86
N MET A 82 -6.05 6.07 1.88
CA MET A 82 -4.77 5.71 2.50
C MET A 82 -3.60 6.42 1.81
N LEU A 83 -3.58 6.40 0.49
CA LEU A 83 -2.52 7.05 -0.28
C LEU A 83 -2.49 8.56 0.00
N GLU A 84 -3.64 9.24 -0.07
CA GLU A 84 -3.77 10.67 0.22
C GLU A 84 -3.23 11.00 1.62
N MET A 85 -3.60 10.22 2.64
CA MET A 85 -3.12 10.41 4.01
C MET A 85 -1.61 10.22 4.15
N LEU A 86 -1.02 9.24 3.45
CA LEU A 86 0.42 8.98 3.47
C LEU A 86 1.20 10.05 2.69
N GLU A 87 0.70 10.47 1.53
CA GLU A 87 1.28 11.56 0.73
C GLU A 87 1.24 12.89 1.50
N GLU A 88 0.14 13.20 2.19
CA GLU A 88 0.01 14.38 3.05
C GLU A 88 1.06 14.39 4.16
N SER A 89 1.31 13.25 4.82
CA SER A 89 2.40 13.14 5.79
C SER A 89 3.77 13.44 5.16
N ILE A 90 4.04 12.96 3.95
CA ILE A 90 5.32 13.25 3.26
C ILE A 90 5.43 14.73 2.90
N VAL A 91 4.33 15.38 2.51
CA VAL A 91 4.32 16.83 2.26
C VAL A 91 4.69 17.60 3.52
N HIS A 92 4.20 17.18 4.69
CA HIS A 92 4.59 17.82 5.96
C HIS A 92 6.06 17.58 6.35
N ILE A 93 6.65 16.45 5.96
CA ILE A 93 8.11 16.23 6.12
C ILE A 93 8.90 17.29 5.32
N GLN A 94 8.34 17.86 4.23
CA GLN A 94 9.00 18.94 3.49
C GLN A 94 9.21 20.22 4.29
N GLU A 95 8.43 20.42 5.35
CA GLU A 95 8.56 21.56 6.24
C GLU A 95 9.72 21.39 7.23
N GLU A 96 10.33 20.19 7.29
CA GLU A 96 11.45 19.91 8.16
C GLU A 96 12.78 20.46 7.68
N ASN A 97 13.57 20.93 8.64
CA ASN A 97 14.90 21.45 8.39
C ASN A 97 15.97 20.41 8.78
N PHE A 98 16.41 19.62 7.79
CA PHE A 98 17.40 18.55 7.96
C PHE A 98 18.78 19.05 8.39
N THR A 99 19.17 20.28 8.02
CA THR A 99 20.47 20.85 8.38
C THR A 99 20.54 21.20 9.87
N LYS A 100 19.41 21.62 10.47
CA LYS A 100 19.30 21.83 11.93
C LYS A 100 19.34 20.53 12.72
N ARG A 101 18.74 19.45 12.18
CA ARG A 101 18.69 18.13 12.85
C ARG A 101 20.05 17.42 12.81
N GLY A 102 20.79 17.53 11.71
CA GLY A 102 22.13 16.98 11.61
C GLY A 102 23.15 17.64 12.55
N GLY A 103 22.93 18.90 12.95
CA GLY A 103 23.83 19.65 13.82
C GLY A 103 23.61 19.50 15.34
N SER A 104 22.57 18.80 15.79
CA SER A 104 22.33 18.58 17.22
C SER A 104 23.10 17.36 17.73
N GLU A 105 23.55 17.39 19.00
CA GLU A 105 24.15 16.22 19.69
C GLU A 105 23.18 15.02 19.82
N SER A 106 21.95 15.17 19.33
CA SER A 106 20.82 14.23 19.40
C SER A 106 20.38 13.81 17.99
N GLY A 107 21.34 13.58 17.09
CA GLY A 107 21.13 13.09 15.72
C GLY A 107 20.34 11.77 15.58
N ASP A 108 20.00 11.12 16.71
CA ASP A 108 19.14 9.93 16.81
C ASP A 108 17.64 10.23 16.98
N THR A 109 17.23 11.49 17.16
CA THR A 109 15.82 11.79 17.38
C THR A 109 15.04 11.68 16.07
N VAL A 110 14.17 10.68 15.95
CA VAL A 110 13.22 10.53 14.83
C VAL A 110 12.37 11.79 14.73
N SER A 111 12.29 12.35 13.53
CA SER A 111 11.43 13.49 13.21
C SER A 111 9.97 13.21 13.63
N ILE A 112 9.27 14.23 14.13
CA ILE A 112 7.85 14.10 14.48
C ILE A 112 6.99 13.74 13.25
N TYR A 113 7.38 14.24 12.07
CA TYR A 113 6.67 14.04 10.82
C TYR A 113 6.98 12.66 10.22
N LEU A 114 8.23 12.20 10.34
CA LEU A 114 8.58 10.82 10.01
C LEU A 114 7.85 9.84 10.94
N SER A 115 7.83 10.10 12.25
CA SER A 115 7.10 9.29 13.22
C SER A 115 5.61 9.19 12.85
N ASP A 116 4.98 10.30 12.48
CA ASP A 116 3.60 10.33 11.98
C ASP A 116 3.41 9.44 10.74
N LEU A 117 4.30 9.54 9.74
CA LEU A 117 4.25 8.68 8.55
C LEU A 117 4.37 7.18 8.93
N LEU A 118 5.33 6.81 9.77
CA LEU A 118 5.54 5.43 10.20
C LEU A 118 4.33 4.89 10.99
N MET A 119 3.73 5.72 11.85
CA MET A 119 2.51 5.39 12.57
C MET A 119 1.34 5.17 11.62
N LYS A 120 1.15 6.05 10.63
CA LYS A 120 0.09 5.94 9.62
C LYS A 120 0.24 4.70 8.72
N ILE A 121 1.49 4.34 8.35
CA ILE A 121 1.77 3.08 7.65
C ILE A 121 1.34 1.88 8.51
N SER A 122 1.71 1.87 9.79
CA SER A 122 1.30 0.82 10.74
C SER A 122 -0.23 0.78 10.92
N HIS A 123 -0.88 1.93 11.02
CA HIS A 123 -2.34 2.09 11.13
C HIS A 123 -3.06 1.47 9.93
N CYS A 124 -2.58 1.75 8.70
CA CYS A 124 -3.14 1.15 7.49
C CYS A 124 -3.16 -0.38 7.58
N ARG A 125 -2.08 -1.00 8.07
CA ARG A 125 -2.04 -2.45 8.29
C ARG A 125 -3.01 -2.90 9.36
N ALA A 126 -2.94 -2.30 10.54
CA ALA A 126 -3.70 -2.75 11.71
C ALA A 126 -5.21 -2.65 11.46
N GLU A 127 -5.68 -1.51 10.97
CA GLU A 127 -7.12 -1.24 10.87
C GLU A 127 -7.75 -1.78 9.59
N TYR A 128 -7.03 -1.81 8.48
CA TYR A 128 -7.63 -2.10 7.19
C TYR A 128 -7.03 -3.33 6.52
N LEU A 129 -5.72 -3.35 6.29
CA LEU A 129 -5.09 -4.42 5.50
C LEU A 129 -5.17 -5.79 6.21
N SER A 130 -5.21 -5.80 7.55
CA SER A 130 -5.41 -7.00 8.35
C SER A 130 -6.78 -7.66 8.15
N LYS A 131 -7.77 -6.93 7.63
CA LYS A 131 -9.15 -7.39 7.42
C LYS A 131 -9.35 -8.10 6.08
N PHE A 132 -8.38 -8.02 5.16
CA PHE A 132 -8.39 -8.76 3.89
C PHE A 132 -7.96 -10.22 4.08
N LYS A 133 -8.60 -10.91 5.04
CA LYS A 133 -8.40 -12.33 5.28
C LYS A 133 -9.47 -13.12 4.53
N THR A 134 -9.04 -14.21 3.91
CA THR A 134 -9.93 -15.19 3.28
C THR A 134 -10.06 -16.36 4.26
N GLU A 135 -11.28 -16.85 4.51
CA GLU A 135 -11.53 -17.89 5.54
C GLU A 135 -10.86 -19.24 5.21
N SER A 136 -10.41 -19.43 3.96
CA SER A 136 -9.96 -20.71 3.40
C SER A 136 -8.43 -20.88 3.27
N SER A 137 -7.61 -19.91 3.66
CA SER A 137 -6.18 -19.90 3.32
C SER A 137 -5.26 -20.59 4.34
N ASN A 138 -5.21 -21.93 4.28
CA ASN A 138 -3.96 -22.70 4.44
C ASN A 138 -3.22 -22.86 3.09
N ARG A 139 -3.76 -22.32 1.99
CA ARG A 139 -3.11 -22.26 0.68
C ARG A 139 -2.98 -20.82 0.20
N SER A 140 -1.72 -20.45 0.08
CA SER A 140 -1.04 -19.33 -0.58
C SER A 140 -1.61 -18.81 -1.93
N ILE A 141 -2.92 -18.61 -2.07
CA ILE A 141 -3.43 -17.58 -3.00
C ILE A 141 -3.91 -16.44 -2.09
N ALA A 142 -2.92 -15.82 -1.44
CA ALA A 142 -3.13 -14.57 -0.71
C ALA A 142 -3.74 -13.59 -1.71
N ASN A 143 -4.92 -13.05 -1.38
CA ASN A 143 -5.77 -12.20 -2.23
C ASN A 143 -4.96 -11.38 -3.25
N GLU A 144 -4.71 -11.96 -4.44
CA GLU A 144 -3.73 -11.42 -5.39
C GLU A 144 -4.16 -10.04 -5.88
N MET A 145 -5.47 -9.85 -6.01
CA MET A 145 -6.08 -8.56 -6.34
C MET A 145 -5.67 -7.50 -5.32
N VAL A 146 -5.87 -7.77 -4.03
CA VAL A 146 -5.56 -6.84 -2.94
C VAL A 146 -4.05 -6.67 -2.76
N ASN A 147 -3.26 -7.73 -2.88
CA ASN A 147 -1.82 -7.65 -2.82
C ASN A 147 -1.29 -6.71 -3.91
N SER A 148 -1.82 -6.78 -5.13
CA SER A 148 -1.44 -5.84 -6.20
C SER A 148 -1.77 -4.38 -5.85
N LEU A 149 -2.88 -4.13 -5.14
CA LEU A 149 -3.25 -2.79 -4.68
C LEU A 149 -2.33 -2.29 -3.57
N ILE A 150 -1.95 -3.17 -2.63
CA ILE A 150 -0.99 -2.85 -1.56
C ILE A 150 0.40 -2.57 -2.14
N THR A 151 0.84 -3.37 -3.12
CA THR A 151 2.12 -3.14 -3.82
C THR A 151 2.12 -1.81 -4.56
N LYS A 152 1.02 -1.46 -5.26
CA LYS A 152 0.87 -0.15 -5.93
C LYS A 152 0.89 1.01 -4.93
N LEU A 153 0.20 0.87 -3.79
CA LEU A 153 0.23 1.84 -2.70
C LEU A 153 1.67 2.06 -2.19
N ALA A 154 2.38 0.98 -1.88
CA ALA A 154 3.76 1.02 -1.40
C ALA A 154 4.70 1.67 -2.43
N GLY A 155 4.61 1.27 -3.70
CA GLY A 155 5.40 1.85 -4.78
C GLY A 155 5.19 3.35 -4.90
N ARG A 156 3.94 3.81 -4.84
CA ARG A 156 3.62 5.24 -4.92
C ARG A 156 4.18 6.03 -3.74
N VAL A 157 4.08 5.51 -2.52
CA VAL A 157 4.66 6.12 -1.32
C VAL A 157 6.18 6.28 -1.48
N LEU A 158 6.88 5.27 -2.01
CA LEU A 158 8.32 5.33 -2.27
C LEU A 158 8.66 6.39 -3.33
N GLU A 159 7.92 6.43 -4.45
CA GLU A 159 8.13 7.44 -5.51
C GLU A 159 8.04 8.86 -4.95
N VAL A 160 6.95 9.16 -4.22
CA VAL A 160 6.72 10.48 -3.63
C VAL A 160 7.82 10.84 -2.64
N TYR A 161 8.26 9.89 -1.83
CA TYR A 161 9.36 10.13 -0.89
C TYR A 161 10.71 10.35 -1.59
N VAL A 162 10.99 9.62 -2.67
CA VAL A 162 12.23 9.84 -3.46
C VAL A 162 12.23 11.23 -4.08
N GLU A 163 11.12 11.67 -4.67
CA GLU A 163 11.00 13.03 -5.22
C GLU A 163 11.21 14.10 -4.15
N PHE A 164 10.65 13.89 -2.96
CA PHE A 164 10.92 14.72 -1.80
C PHE A 164 12.42 14.74 -1.45
N ALA A 165 13.04 13.57 -1.28
CA ALA A 165 14.43 13.43 -0.89
C ALA A 165 15.40 14.05 -1.92
N ARG A 166 15.07 13.96 -3.22
CA ARG A 166 15.79 14.63 -4.31
C ARG A 166 15.74 16.15 -4.17
N LYS A 167 14.59 16.72 -3.80
CA LYS A 167 14.38 18.17 -3.66
C LYS A 167 15.09 18.76 -2.45
N ILE A 168 15.11 18.07 -1.32
CA ILE A 168 15.68 18.59 -0.06
C ILE A 168 17.15 18.27 0.17
N ARG A 169 17.71 17.32 -0.60
CA ARG A 169 19.04 16.73 -0.45
C ARG A 169 20.03 17.66 0.30
N PRO A 170 20.30 17.41 1.60
CA PRO A 170 21.16 18.27 2.39
C PRO A 170 22.58 18.32 1.82
N GLU A 171 23.22 19.49 1.91
CA GLU A 171 24.59 19.69 1.44
C GLU A 171 25.62 19.25 2.49
N ASP A 172 25.24 19.27 3.77
CA ASP A 172 26.08 18.87 4.89
C ASP A 172 26.03 17.35 5.15
N GLY A 173 27.15 16.79 5.62
CA GLY A 173 27.27 15.36 5.93
C GLY A 173 26.23 14.87 6.94
N PRO A 174 26.05 15.54 8.09
CA PRO A 174 25.08 15.11 9.10
C PRO A 174 23.63 15.09 8.60
N GLY A 175 23.18 16.11 7.87
CA GLY A 175 21.85 16.13 7.26
C GLY A 175 21.63 14.99 6.27
N ARG A 176 22.66 14.65 5.47
CA ARG A 176 22.60 13.50 4.56
C ARG A 176 22.50 12.16 5.29
N THR A 177 23.17 12.01 6.43
CA THR A 177 23.06 10.83 7.30
C THR A 177 21.66 10.71 7.90
N CYS A 178 21.06 11.82 8.37
CA CYS A 178 19.67 11.83 8.84
C CYS A 178 18.70 11.36 7.76
N LEU A 179 18.85 11.87 6.53
CA LEU A 179 18.02 11.45 5.40
C LEU A 179 18.17 9.95 5.08
N ALA A 180 19.40 9.41 5.13
CA ALA A 180 19.64 7.98 4.93
C ALA A 180 18.97 7.12 6.01
N ASN A 181 19.01 7.56 7.27
CA ASN A 181 18.35 6.89 8.38
C ASN A 181 16.83 6.93 8.25
N ASP A 182 16.25 8.07 7.86
CA ASP A 182 14.82 8.22 7.64
C ASP A 182 14.34 7.28 6.51
N MET A 183 15.08 7.22 5.39
CA MET A 183 14.82 6.27 4.30
C MET A 183 14.86 4.81 4.78
N LYS A 184 15.82 4.44 5.63
CA LYS A 184 15.90 3.08 6.18
C LYS A 184 14.70 2.74 7.06
N GLN A 185 14.18 3.71 7.83
CA GLN A 185 12.99 3.50 8.65
C GLN A 185 11.73 3.31 7.80
N ILE A 186 11.58 4.10 6.73
CA ILE A 186 10.46 3.97 5.79
C ILE A 186 10.49 2.61 5.09
N GLU A 187 11.66 2.20 4.60
CA GLU A 187 11.86 0.87 4.00
C GLU A 187 11.43 -0.25 4.97
N GLY A 188 11.89 -0.18 6.22
CA GLY A 188 11.50 -1.15 7.25
C GLY A 188 10.01 -1.15 7.55
N ALA A 189 9.38 0.02 7.63
CA ALA A 189 7.94 0.13 7.88
C ALA A 189 7.11 -0.43 6.71
N ILE A 190 7.49 -0.15 5.46
CA ILE A 190 6.82 -0.70 4.28
C ILE A 190 6.97 -2.22 4.22
N GLY A 191 8.19 -2.73 4.42
CA GLY A 191 8.46 -4.17 4.42
C GLY A 191 7.67 -4.93 5.50
N LYS A 192 7.50 -4.31 6.68
CA LYS A 192 6.73 -4.90 7.79
C LYS A 192 5.22 -4.76 7.62
N ALA A 193 4.74 -3.61 7.14
CA ALA A 193 3.34 -3.25 7.19
C ALA A 193 2.61 -3.31 5.86
N LEU A 194 3.26 -3.27 4.70
CA LEU A 194 2.58 -3.24 3.39
C LEU A 194 2.86 -4.52 2.60
N CYS A 195 4.08 -4.73 2.12
CA CYS A 195 4.40 -5.88 1.28
C CYS A 195 5.90 -6.16 1.30
N PRO A 196 6.33 -7.37 0.89
CA PRO A 196 7.74 -7.64 0.60
C PRO A 196 8.29 -6.60 -0.38
N LEU A 197 9.45 -6.02 -0.07
CA LEU A 197 9.99 -4.87 -0.81
C LEU A 197 10.30 -5.24 -2.26
N GLU A 198 10.76 -6.46 -2.50
CA GLU A 198 11.09 -7.01 -3.81
C GLU A 198 9.87 -7.10 -4.73
N SER A 199 8.67 -7.24 -4.14
CA SER A 199 7.41 -7.27 -4.91
C SER A 199 7.02 -5.92 -5.50
N ILE A 200 7.61 -4.82 -5.01
CA ILE A 200 7.32 -3.45 -5.47
C ILE A 200 7.93 -3.18 -6.86
N GLY A 201 9.07 -3.80 -7.16
CA GLY A 201 9.77 -3.62 -8.43
C GLY A 201 10.45 -2.25 -8.56
N LYS A 202 10.35 -1.65 -9.75
CA LYS A 202 11.09 -0.43 -10.13
C LYS A 202 11.06 0.72 -9.10
N PRO A 203 9.92 1.10 -8.48
CA PRO A 203 9.92 2.15 -7.47
C PRO A 203 10.85 1.88 -6.28
N TYR A 204 10.95 0.62 -5.85
CA TYR A 204 11.86 0.24 -4.77
C TYR A 204 13.32 0.21 -5.23
N GLU A 205 13.59 -0.22 -6.46
CA GLU A 205 14.95 -0.17 -7.02
C GLU A 205 15.47 1.27 -7.10
N GLU A 206 14.64 2.23 -7.53
CA GLU A 206 14.99 3.64 -7.56
C GLU A 206 15.21 4.22 -6.16
N PHE A 207 14.33 3.89 -5.21
CA PHE A 207 14.47 4.27 -3.81
C PHE A 207 15.78 3.76 -3.21
N LYS A 208 16.09 2.48 -3.44
CA LYS A 208 17.31 1.83 -2.95
C LYS A 208 18.56 2.49 -3.56
N ALA A 209 18.58 2.71 -4.87
CA ALA A 209 19.70 3.35 -5.56
C ALA A 209 19.93 4.79 -5.06
N PHE A 210 18.87 5.55 -4.80
CA PHE A 210 19.00 6.89 -4.23
C PHE A 210 19.61 6.85 -2.82
N ARG A 211 19.13 5.92 -1.97
CA ARG A 211 19.66 5.76 -0.61
C ARG A 211 21.13 5.34 -0.60
N GLU A 212 21.55 4.43 -1.48
CA GLU A 212 22.94 3.97 -1.59
C GLU A 212 23.90 5.11 -1.99
N GLY A 213 23.40 6.18 -2.60
CA GLY A 213 24.15 7.42 -2.87
C GLY A 213 24.31 8.35 -1.65
N LEU A 214 23.67 8.05 -0.52
CA LEU A 214 23.78 8.80 0.73
C LEU A 214 24.82 8.14 1.66
N PRO A 215 25.55 8.92 2.47
CA PRO A 215 26.45 8.38 3.48
C PRO A 215 25.66 7.57 4.50
N LEU A 216 26.14 6.38 4.82
CA LEU A 216 25.63 5.59 5.94
C LEU A 216 26.17 6.17 7.24
N ALA A 217 25.36 6.17 8.31
CA ALA A 217 25.88 6.40 9.65
C ALA A 217 26.94 5.33 9.95
N SER A 218 28.13 5.75 10.37
CA SER A 218 29.12 4.82 10.95
C SER A 218 28.49 4.18 12.20
N PRO A 219 28.64 2.85 12.38
CA PRO A 219 28.14 2.16 13.57
C PRO A 219 28.82 2.65 14.86
#